data_AF-A0A8S3HB20-F1
#
_entry.id   AF-A0A8S3HB20-F1
#
_cell.length_a   1.000
_cell.length_b   1.000
_cell.length_c   1.000
_cell.angle_alpha   90.00
_cell.angle_beta   90.00
_cell.angle_gamma   90.00
#
_symmetry.space_group_name_H-M   'P 1'
#
loop_
_entity.id
_entity.type
_entity.pdbx_description
1 polymer ?
#
loop_
_entity_poly.entity_id
_entity_poly.type
_entity_poly.pdbx_seq_one_letter_code
_entity_poly.pdbx_strand_id
1 'polypeptide(L)'
;LAGMSKEEKQTLDLTTASDYVYLNQLDGTIYCDSRDDGKEWSTIKSACKVLMFSDQELNDILRLLSVVLHLGNLKFQATTTQNMDTCTVANISVLRVISKLLKLDDNGLRDGLLKRTIFAHGEAVITHLSQEQAFDVRDAFVKGIYGKMFIWIVEKINSAIFKPKDPSAYRKR
;
A
#
# COMPACT_ATOMS: atom_id res chain seq x y z
N LEU A 1 6.47 12.33 0.91
CA LEU A 1 5.55 13.47 1.23
C LEU A 1 6.20 14.84 1.10
N ALA A 2 7.40 15.06 1.66
CA ALA A 2 8.06 16.38 1.65
C ALA A 2 8.39 16.93 0.25
N GLY A 3 8.84 16.09 -0.68
CA GLY A 3 9.25 16.52 -2.03
C GLY A 3 8.14 16.60 -3.09
N MET A 4 6.91 16.16 -2.81
CA MET A 4 5.83 16.14 -3.81
C MET A 4 5.20 17.52 -4.02
N SER A 5 4.81 17.82 -5.26
CA SER A 5 4.02 19.00 -5.58
C SER A 5 2.62 18.93 -4.98
N LYS A 6 1.89 20.04 -4.98
CA LYS A 6 0.51 20.06 -4.46
C LYS A 6 -0.42 19.21 -5.34
N GLU A 7 -0.21 19.24 -6.64
CA GLU A 7 -0.96 18.48 -7.63
C GLU A 7 -0.71 16.97 -7.47
N GLU A 8 0.56 16.56 -7.30
CA GLU A 8 0.92 15.16 -7.02
C GLU A 8 0.28 14.66 -5.72
N LYS A 9 0.22 15.50 -4.68
CA LYS A 9 -0.46 15.13 -3.43
C LYS A 9 -1.97 14.99 -3.62
N GLN A 10 -2.60 15.90 -4.35
CA GLN A 10 -4.05 15.87 -4.60
C GLN A 10 -4.48 14.63 -5.39
N THR A 11 -3.72 14.21 -6.41
CA THR A 11 -4.05 13.01 -7.19
C THR A 11 -3.97 11.73 -6.37
N LEU A 12 -3.13 11.74 -5.33
CA LEU A 12 -2.91 10.62 -4.41
C LEU A 12 -3.72 10.73 -3.11
N ASP A 13 -4.60 11.74 -2.98
CA ASP A 13 -5.35 12.05 -1.75
C ASP A 13 -4.45 12.25 -0.50
N LEU A 14 -3.21 12.73 -0.72
CA LEU A 14 -2.20 12.89 0.31
C LEU A 14 -2.26 14.24 1.04
N THR A 15 -1.97 14.20 2.35
CA THR A 15 -1.93 15.38 3.24
C THR A 15 -0.54 15.55 3.88
N THR A 16 -0.45 15.81 5.19
CA THR A 16 0.82 15.96 5.90
C THR A 16 1.26 14.65 6.55
N ALA A 17 2.56 14.49 6.83
CA ALA A 17 3.07 13.23 7.39
C ALA A 17 2.45 12.89 8.76
N SER A 18 2.16 13.90 9.59
CA SER A 18 1.53 13.74 10.89
C SER A 18 0.10 13.20 10.83
N ASP A 19 -0.58 13.33 9.70
CA ASP A 19 -1.95 12.87 9.50
C ASP A 19 -2.04 11.34 9.33
N TYR A 20 -0.90 10.64 9.18
CA TYR A 20 -0.85 9.21 8.92
C TYR A 20 -0.34 8.42 10.12
N VAL A 21 -1.18 7.52 10.61
CA VAL A 21 -0.91 6.65 11.76
C VAL A 21 0.39 5.88 11.57
N TYR A 22 0.68 5.34 10.38
CA TYR A 22 1.93 4.57 10.17
C TYR A 22 3.21 5.42 10.16
N LEU A 23 3.11 6.75 10.10
CA LEU A 23 4.28 7.63 10.12
C LEU A 23 4.53 8.26 11.50
N ASN A 24 3.55 8.23 12.41
CA ASN A 24 3.60 8.97 13.68
C ASN A 24 3.64 8.09 14.95
N GLN A 25 3.87 6.77 14.81
CA GLN A 25 3.81 5.83 15.95
C GLN A 25 5.01 5.89 16.89
N LEU A 26 6.18 6.27 16.39
CA LEU A 26 7.40 6.41 17.17
C LEU A 26 7.52 7.87 17.59
N ASP A 27 7.10 8.18 18.83
CA ASP A 27 7.22 9.46 19.55
C ASP A 27 6.86 10.76 18.80
N GLY A 28 6.22 10.65 17.63
CA GLY A 28 5.95 11.77 16.73
C GLY A 28 7.14 12.21 15.89
N THR A 29 8.29 11.51 15.95
CA THR A 29 9.46 11.86 15.14
C THR A 29 9.25 11.45 13.68
N ILE A 30 8.88 12.44 12.87
CA ILE A 30 8.72 12.35 11.40
C ILE A 30 9.90 12.97 10.64
N TYR A 31 10.92 13.44 11.37
CA TYR A 31 12.09 14.12 10.82
C TYR A 31 13.38 13.45 11.30
N CYS A 32 14.40 13.49 10.47
CA CYS A 32 15.73 13.01 10.80
C CYS A 32 16.73 14.12 10.46
N ASP A 33 17.44 14.64 11.46
CA ASP A 33 18.34 15.80 11.33
C ASP A 33 19.39 15.64 10.21
N SER A 34 19.82 14.40 9.95
CA SER A 34 20.81 14.10 8.92
C SER A 34 20.23 13.92 7.51
N ARG A 35 18.91 14.13 7.31
CA ARG A 35 18.24 13.81 6.05
C ARG A 35 17.28 14.92 5.59
N ASP A 36 17.36 15.25 4.31
CA ASP A 36 16.42 16.17 3.63
C ASP A 36 15.56 15.36 2.65
N ASP A 37 14.39 14.92 3.10
CA ASP A 37 13.46 14.11 2.30
C ASP A 37 12.97 14.83 1.03
N GLY A 38 13.03 16.17 0.99
CA GLY A 38 12.71 16.95 -0.20
C GLY A 38 13.78 16.82 -1.27
N LYS A 39 15.06 16.89 -0.88
CA LYS A 39 16.20 16.65 -1.81
C LYS A 39 16.26 15.20 -2.26
N GLU A 40 16.11 14.26 -1.32
CA GLU A 40 16.12 12.82 -1.62
C GLU A 40 15.04 12.44 -2.65
N TRP A 41 13.89 13.12 -2.65
CA TRP A 41 12.85 12.89 -3.65
C TRP A 41 13.33 13.14 -5.10
N SER A 42 14.13 14.18 -5.32
CA SER A 42 14.67 14.49 -6.64
C SER A 42 15.71 13.46 -7.08
N THR A 43 16.50 12.96 -6.13
CA THR A 43 17.46 11.86 -6.35
C THR A 43 16.73 10.58 -6.74
N ILE A 44 15.66 10.21 -6.03
CA ILE A 44 14.83 9.03 -6.32
C ILE A 44 14.24 9.12 -7.73
N LYS A 45 13.62 10.26 -8.10
CA LYS A 45 13.07 10.44 -9.45
C LYS A 45 14.12 10.29 -10.55
N SER A 46 15.32 10.81 -10.31
CA SER A 46 16.44 10.69 -11.25
C SER A 46 16.92 9.24 -11.38
N ALA A 47 17.03 8.53 -10.26
CA ALA A 47 17.40 7.11 -10.25
C ALA A 47 16.37 6.24 -10.99
N CYS A 48 15.07 6.49 -10.80
CA CYS A 48 14.01 5.79 -11.53
C CYS A 48 14.15 5.95 -13.05
N LYS A 49 14.52 7.15 -13.54
CA LYS A 49 14.77 7.38 -14.98
C LYS A 49 15.96 6.57 -15.49
N VAL A 50 17.06 6.54 -14.73
CA VAL A 50 18.26 5.74 -15.09
C VAL A 50 17.94 4.24 -15.12
N LEU A 51 17.09 3.79 -14.20
CA LEU A 51 16.65 2.39 -14.08
C LEU A 51 15.45 2.06 -14.99
N MET A 52 15.12 2.93 -15.95
CA MET A 52 14.09 2.71 -16.96
C MET A 52 12.69 2.42 -16.39
N PHE A 53 12.36 3.04 -15.25
CA PHE A 53 10.98 3.16 -14.80
C PHE A 53 10.26 4.19 -15.68
N SER A 54 9.11 3.82 -16.21
CA SER A 54 8.20 4.77 -16.84
C SER A 54 7.53 5.66 -15.80
N ASP A 55 7.04 6.82 -16.23
CA ASP A 55 6.29 7.73 -15.34
C ASP A 55 5.04 7.03 -14.78
N GLN A 56 4.39 6.18 -15.57
CA GLN A 56 3.23 5.40 -15.13
C GLN A 56 3.60 4.40 -14.02
N GLU A 57 4.71 3.67 -14.18
CA GLU A 57 5.21 2.74 -13.17
C GLU A 57 5.55 3.46 -11.85
N LEU A 58 6.23 4.61 -11.92
CA LEU A 58 6.51 5.41 -10.74
C LEU A 58 5.21 5.89 -10.07
N ASN A 59 4.24 6.38 -10.86
CA ASN A 59 2.93 6.80 -10.35
C ASN A 59 2.18 5.64 -9.68
N ASP A 60 2.28 4.43 -10.22
CA ASP A 60 1.67 3.24 -9.62
C ASP A 60 2.31 2.85 -8.28
N ILE A 61 3.65 2.94 -8.17
CA ILE A 61 4.35 2.76 -6.88
C ILE A 61 3.85 3.79 -5.85
N LEU A 62 3.78 5.08 -6.26
CA LEU A 62 3.33 6.16 -5.38
C LEU A 62 1.86 5.99 -4.96
N ARG A 63 1.01 5.50 -5.87
CA ARG A 63 -0.39 5.16 -5.60
C ARG A 63 -0.49 4.05 -4.56
N LEU A 64 0.31 2.99 -4.67
CA LEU A 64 0.34 1.90 -3.69
C LEU A 64 0.88 2.37 -2.32
N LEU A 65 1.88 3.24 -2.30
CA LEU A 65 2.37 3.86 -1.06
C LEU A 65 1.30 4.73 -0.40
N SER A 66 0.55 5.52 -1.17
CA SER A 66 -0.58 6.29 -0.65
C SER A 66 -1.65 5.37 -0.04
N VAL A 67 -2.00 4.28 -0.72
CA VAL A 67 -2.93 3.26 -0.21
C VAL A 67 -2.46 2.70 1.13
N VAL A 68 -1.18 2.37 1.29
CA VAL A 68 -0.61 1.88 2.56
C VAL A 68 -0.83 2.90 3.68
N LEU A 69 -0.59 4.18 3.42
CA LEU A 69 -0.79 5.25 4.40
C LEU A 69 -2.28 5.41 4.78
N HIS A 70 -3.19 5.39 3.81
CA HIS A 70 -4.63 5.48 4.08
C HIS A 70 -5.18 4.24 4.79
N LEU A 71 -4.68 3.05 4.47
CA LEU A 71 -5.02 1.82 5.19
C LEU A 71 -4.66 1.94 6.67
N GLY A 72 -3.49 2.47 7.02
CA GLY A 72 -3.12 2.70 8.43
C GLY A 72 -4.09 3.62 9.19
N ASN A 73 -4.76 4.53 8.48
CA ASN A 73 -5.77 5.43 9.04
C ASN A 73 -7.18 4.84 9.08
N LEU A 74 -7.41 3.65 8.52
CA LEU A 74 -8.71 3.00 8.53
C LEU A 74 -9.04 2.53 9.96
N LYS A 75 -10.23 2.92 10.43
CA LYS A 75 -10.73 2.63 11.78
C LYS A 75 -11.94 1.71 11.70
N PHE A 76 -11.99 0.76 12.62
CA PHE A 76 -13.12 -0.14 12.80
C PHE A 76 -13.83 0.19 14.11
N GLN A 77 -15.15 -0.01 14.15
CA GLN A 77 -15.97 0.12 15.35
C GLN A 77 -16.56 -1.24 15.69
N ALA A 78 -16.32 -1.71 16.92
CA ALA A 78 -16.87 -2.96 17.42
C ALA A 78 -18.41 -2.87 17.53
N THR A 79 -19.08 -3.96 17.19
CA THR A 79 -20.54 -4.12 17.23
C THR A 79 -20.89 -5.55 17.64
N THR A 80 -22.07 -5.76 18.22
CA THR A 80 -22.56 -7.10 18.55
C THR A 80 -23.79 -7.41 17.70
N THR A 81 -23.75 -8.51 16.96
CA THR A 81 -24.87 -8.99 16.14
C THR A 81 -25.12 -10.45 16.47
N GLN A 82 -26.35 -10.81 16.85
CA GLN A 82 -26.71 -12.20 17.19
C GLN A 82 -25.77 -12.84 18.23
N ASN A 83 -25.39 -12.10 19.27
CA ASN A 83 -24.43 -12.51 20.31
C ASN A 83 -23.02 -12.83 19.79
N MET A 84 -22.67 -12.39 18.58
CA MET A 84 -21.33 -12.48 18.03
C MET A 84 -20.65 -11.11 17.97
N ASP A 85 -19.37 -11.08 18.31
CA ASP A 85 -18.54 -9.90 18.16
C ASP A 85 -18.21 -9.66 16.69
N THR A 86 -18.62 -8.50 16.20
CA THR A 86 -18.49 -8.06 14.81
C THR A 86 -17.91 -6.65 14.77
N CYS A 87 -17.67 -6.12 13.58
CA CYS A 87 -17.32 -4.70 13.45
C CYS A 87 -17.81 -4.10 12.13
N THR A 88 -17.79 -2.77 12.11
CA THR A 88 -18.08 -1.94 10.93
C THR A 88 -16.93 -0.95 10.71
N VAL A 89 -16.84 -0.38 9.50
CA VAL A 89 -15.86 0.70 9.24
C VAL A 89 -16.38 2.00 9.83
N ALA A 90 -15.60 2.62 10.72
CA ALA A 90 -15.96 3.84 11.43
C ALA A 90 -15.78 5.11 10.58
N ASN A 91 -14.81 5.11 9.67
CA ASN A 91 -14.48 6.25 8.80
C ASN A 91 -14.59 5.89 7.31
N ILE A 92 -15.83 5.84 6.81
CA ILE A 92 -16.16 5.49 5.42
C ILE A 92 -15.46 6.38 4.38
N SER A 93 -15.16 7.64 4.71
CA SER A 93 -14.39 8.53 3.83
C SER A 93 -13.00 7.98 3.50
N VAL A 94 -12.31 7.38 4.46
CA VAL A 94 -10.98 6.77 4.24
C VAL A 94 -11.09 5.52 3.39
N LEU A 95 -12.10 4.68 3.64
CA LEU A 95 -12.38 3.51 2.81
C LEU A 95 -12.55 3.90 1.33
N ARG A 96 -13.35 4.94 1.06
CA ARG A 96 -13.57 5.45 -0.32
C ARG A 96 -12.30 5.92 -1.00
N VAL A 97 -11.41 6.59 -0.27
CA VAL A 97 -10.09 6.99 -0.80
C VAL A 97 -9.28 5.74 -1.19
N ILE A 98 -9.23 4.73 -0.33
CA ILE A 98 -8.52 3.48 -0.60
C ILE A 98 -9.12 2.77 -1.83
N SER A 99 -10.44 2.63 -1.91
CA SER A 99 -11.14 2.03 -3.04
C SER A 99 -10.84 2.77 -4.35
N LYS A 100 -10.89 4.10 -4.34
CA LYS A 100 -10.57 4.96 -5.50
C LYS A 100 -9.15 4.73 -5.99
N LEU A 101 -8.17 4.74 -5.08
CA LEU A 101 -6.76 4.55 -5.43
C LEU A 101 -6.47 3.13 -5.94
N LEU A 102 -7.11 2.11 -5.36
CA LEU A 102 -7.00 0.72 -5.82
C LEU A 102 -7.87 0.40 -7.03
N LYS A 103 -8.79 1.30 -7.42
CA LYS A 103 -9.81 1.08 -8.46
C LYS A 103 -10.69 -0.15 -8.15
N LEU A 104 -11.11 -0.26 -6.88
CA LEU A 104 -11.99 -1.30 -6.38
C LEU A 104 -13.38 -0.74 -6.03
N ASP A 105 -14.37 -1.62 -5.97
CA ASP A 105 -15.68 -1.29 -5.41
C ASP A 105 -15.60 -1.14 -3.88
N ASP A 106 -16.31 -0.14 -3.34
CA ASP A 106 -16.34 0.14 -1.90
C ASP A 106 -16.87 -1.04 -1.07
N ASN A 107 -17.92 -1.71 -1.55
CA ASN A 107 -18.50 -2.84 -0.83
C ASN A 107 -17.57 -4.05 -0.93
N GLY A 108 -16.95 -4.28 -2.08
CA GLY A 108 -15.96 -5.34 -2.26
C GLY A 108 -14.76 -5.18 -1.31
N LEU A 109 -14.19 -3.98 -1.23
CA LEU A 109 -13.10 -3.70 -0.30
C LEU A 109 -13.55 -3.83 1.17
N ARG A 110 -14.71 -3.27 1.52
CA ARG A 110 -15.28 -3.40 2.87
C ARG A 110 -15.47 -4.86 3.26
N ASP A 111 -16.07 -5.64 2.38
CA ASP A 111 -16.36 -7.04 2.64
C ASP A 111 -15.07 -7.86 2.74
N GLY A 112 -14.06 -7.57 1.92
CA GLY A 112 -12.74 -8.18 2.03
C GLY A 112 -12.02 -7.87 3.36
N LEU A 113 -12.33 -6.74 4.00
CA LEU A 113 -11.77 -6.34 5.29
C LEU A 113 -12.58 -6.83 6.49
N LEU A 114 -13.89 -7.02 6.34
CA LEU A 114 -14.83 -7.29 7.44
C LEU A 114 -15.41 -8.70 7.46
N LYS A 115 -15.25 -9.47 6.39
CA LYS A 115 -15.89 -10.78 6.24
C LYS A 115 -14.84 -11.85 5.94
N ARG A 116 -15.11 -13.05 6.44
CA ARG A 116 -14.41 -14.28 6.08
C ARG A 116 -15.40 -15.22 5.41
N THR A 117 -15.04 -15.68 4.21
CA THR A 117 -15.80 -16.70 3.49
C THR A 117 -15.08 -18.04 3.60
N ILE A 118 -15.78 -19.06 4.10
CA ILE A 118 -15.29 -20.43 4.20
C ILE A 118 -16.18 -21.31 3.33
N PHE A 119 -15.57 -22.11 2.45
CA PHE A 119 -16.30 -23.10 1.68
C PHE A 119 -16.33 -24.43 2.44
N ALA A 120 -17.52 -24.91 2.80
CA ALA A 120 -17.72 -26.16 3.51
C ALA A 120 -18.85 -26.95 2.84
N HIS A 121 -18.60 -28.22 2.51
CA HIS A 121 -19.59 -29.14 1.92
C HIS A 121 -20.31 -28.61 0.65
N GLY A 122 -19.63 -27.79 -0.15
CA GLY A 122 -20.19 -27.19 -1.37
C GLY A 122 -20.93 -25.87 -1.15
N GLU A 123 -21.05 -25.39 0.10
CA GLU A 123 -21.69 -24.12 0.44
C GLU A 123 -20.66 -23.09 0.93
N ALA A 124 -20.93 -21.81 0.65
CA ALA A 124 -20.14 -20.69 1.13
C ALA A 124 -20.75 -20.13 2.42
N VAL A 125 -20.02 -20.26 3.53
CA VAL A 125 -20.39 -19.70 4.83
C VAL A 125 -19.64 -18.38 5.02
N ILE A 126 -20.38 -17.28 5.17
CA ILE A 126 -19.83 -15.95 5.41
C ILE A 126 -19.94 -15.62 6.89
N THR A 127 -18.82 -15.28 7.51
CA THR A 127 -18.76 -14.85 8.92
C THR A 127 -18.22 -13.43 9.00
N HIS A 128 -18.86 -12.59 9.82
CA HIS A 128 -18.38 -11.24 10.11
C HIS A 128 -17.23 -11.28 11.12
N LEU A 129 -16.21 -10.47 10.89
CA LEU A 129 -15.02 -10.39 11.72
C LEU A 129 -15.24 -9.47 12.91
N SER A 130 -14.63 -9.81 14.04
CA SER A 130 -14.47 -8.89 15.18
C SER A 130 -13.55 -7.72 14.81
N GLN A 131 -13.56 -6.67 15.64
CA GLN A 131 -12.72 -5.49 15.41
C GLN A 131 -11.22 -5.82 15.36
N GLU A 132 -10.76 -6.66 16.28
CA GLU A 132 -9.36 -7.12 16.34
C GLU A 132 -8.96 -7.87 15.06
N GLN A 133 -9.80 -8.81 14.63
CA GLN A 133 -9.58 -9.55 13.39
C GLN A 133 -9.58 -8.65 12.15
N ALA A 134 -10.41 -7.60 12.10
CA ALA A 134 -10.40 -6.64 11.00
C ALA A 134 -9.10 -5.82 10.97
N PHE A 135 -8.52 -5.48 12.13
CA PHE A 135 -7.19 -4.87 12.20
C PHE A 135 -6.11 -5.82 11.69
N ASP A 136 -6.15 -7.10 12.06
CA ASP A 136 -5.20 -8.11 11.54
C ASP A 136 -5.29 -8.24 10.02
N VAL A 137 -6.51 -8.31 9.47
CA VAL A 137 -6.74 -8.38 8.02
C VAL A 137 -6.20 -7.14 7.31
N ARG A 138 -6.45 -5.94 7.86
CA ARG A 138 -5.90 -4.68 7.34
C ARG A 138 -4.38 -4.72 7.31
N ASP A 139 -3.74 -5.11 8.40
CA ASP A 139 -2.28 -5.12 8.51
C ASP A 139 -1.65 -6.20 7.63
N ALA A 140 -2.30 -7.36 7.49
CA ALA A 140 -1.91 -8.38 6.53
C ALA A 140 -2.02 -7.86 5.09
N PHE A 141 -3.08 -7.12 4.76
CA PHE A 141 -3.27 -6.52 3.44
C PHE A 141 -2.20 -5.48 3.13
N VAL A 142 -1.88 -4.60 4.09
CA VAL A 142 -0.79 -3.62 3.99
C VAL A 142 0.55 -4.31 3.73
N LYS A 143 0.90 -5.34 4.51
CA LYS A 143 2.13 -6.12 4.32
C LYS A 143 2.16 -6.81 2.96
N GLY A 144 1.02 -7.33 2.50
CA GLY A 144 0.87 -7.94 1.18
C GLY A 144 1.13 -6.95 0.04
N ILE A 145 0.50 -5.76 0.08
CA ILE A 145 0.71 -4.69 -0.90
C ILE A 145 2.18 -4.28 -0.93
N TYR A 146 2.75 -3.93 0.23
CA TYR A 146 4.11 -3.44 0.31
C TYR A 146 5.13 -4.50 -0.12
N GLY A 147 4.94 -5.75 0.33
CA GLY A 147 5.82 -6.87 -0.02
C GLY A 147 5.82 -7.16 -1.52
N LYS A 148 4.64 -7.21 -2.16
CA LYS A 148 4.54 -7.42 -3.61
C LYS A 148 5.12 -6.27 -4.41
N MET A 149 4.85 -5.03 -4.00
CA MET A 149 5.43 -3.83 -4.61
C MET A 149 6.96 -3.85 -4.53
N PHE A 150 7.52 -4.19 -3.37
CA PHE A 150 8.97 -4.26 -3.18
C PHE A 150 9.62 -5.33 -4.06
N ILE A 151 9.04 -6.53 -4.11
CA ILE A 151 9.52 -7.62 -4.99
C ILE A 151 9.54 -7.14 -6.44
N TRP A 152 8.45 -6.52 -6.90
CA TRP A 152 8.36 -6.01 -8.26
C TRP A 152 9.40 -4.92 -8.57
N ILE A 153 9.67 -3.99 -7.63
CA ILE A 153 10.73 -2.98 -7.78
C ILE A 153 12.10 -3.66 -7.95
N VAL A 154 12.40 -4.68 -7.14
CA VAL A 154 13.66 -5.43 -7.23
C VAL A 154 13.78 -6.16 -8.58
N GLU A 155 12.70 -6.79 -9.05
CA GLU A 155 12.65 -7.45 -10.36
C GLU A 155 12.88 -6.45 -11.52
N LYS A 156 12.31 -5.26 -11.43
CA LYS A 156 12.49 -4.17 -12.41
C LYS A 156 13.95 -3.71 -12.44
N ILE A 157 14.56 -3.47 -11.28
CA ILE A 157 15.97 -3.10 -11.16
C ILE A 157 16.88 -4.18 -11.73
N ASN A 158 16.63 -5.44 -11.36
CA ASN A 158 17.42 -6.57 -11.85
C ASN A 158 17.33 -6.70 -13.37
N SER A 159 16.15 -6.46 -13.95
CA SER A 159 15.95 -6.48 -15.40
C SER A 159 16.67 -5.34 -16.14
N ALA A 160 16.87 -4.18 -15.49
CA ALA A 160 17.61 -3.06 -16.06
C ALA A 160 19.14 -3.25 -16.01
N ILE A 161 19.65 -3.93 -14.99
CA ILE A 161 21.10 -4.07 -14.73
C ILE A 161 21.65 -5.42 -15.25
N PHE A 162 20.87 -6.48 -15.21
CA PHE A 162 21.32 -7.81 -15.60
C PHE A 162 21.37 -7.94 -17.13
N LYS A 163 22.60 -8.00 -17.67
CA LYS A 163 22.87 -8.43 -19.03
C LYS A 163 23.36 -9.87 -18.99
N PRO A 164 22.57 -10.87 -19.45
CA PRO A 164 23.07 -12.23 -19.52
C PRO A 164 24.33 -12.27 -20.38
N LYS A 165 25.39 -12.92 -19.88
CA LYS A 165 26.61 -13.13 -20.66
C LYS A 165 26.24 -13.94 -21.89
N ASP A 166 26.55 -13.40 -23.07
CA ASP A 166 26.33 -14.08 -24.34
C ASP A 166 27.07 -15.43 -24.34
N PRO A 167 26.35 -16.58 -24.42
CA PRO A 167 26.97 -17.90 -24.49
C PRO A 167 27.86 -18.07 -25.72
N SER A 168 27.70 -17.23 -26.76
CA SER A 168 28.52 -17.27 -27.98
C SER A 168 29.95 -16.75 -27.77
N ALA A 169 30.21 -16.02 -26.68
CA ALA A 169 31.57 -15.57 -26.32
C ALA A 169 32.52 -16.72 -25.94
N TYR A 170 31.99 -17.91 -25.64
CA TYR A 170 32.78 -19.10 -25.31
C TYR A 170 33.09 -19.99 -26.54
N ARG A 171 32.47 -19.75 -27.70
CA ARG A 171 32.67 -20.57 -28.91
C ARG A 171 33.80 -20.07 -29.83
N LYS A 172 34.56 -19.05 -29.43
CA LYS A 172 35.72 -18.52 -30.16
C LYS A 172 37.01 -18.59 -29.31
N ARG A 173 37.42 -19.80 -28.92
CA ARG A 173 38.79 -20.11 -28.47
C ARG A 173 39.17 -21.50 -28.93
#